data_AF-A0A7Z1GKZ3-F1
#
_entry.id   AF-A0A7Z1GKZ3-F1
#
_cell.length_a   1.000
_cell.length_b   1.000
_cell.length_c   1.000
_cell.angle_alpha   90.00
_cell.angle_beta   90.00
_cell.angle_gamma   90.00
#
_symmetry.space_group_name_H-M   'P 1'
#
loop_
_entity.id
_entity.type
_entity.pdbx_description
1 polymer ?
#
loop_
_entity_poly.entity_id
_entity_poly.type
_entity_poly.pdbx_seq_one_letter_code
_entity_poly.pdbx_strand_id
1 'polypeptide(L)' 'MDFFDKLSRQLLKNNAVSDKRLRALVEMEEEDEESAELFYNLALRRSASDMAYHEHKRATHLMYKSTFESFT' A
#
# COMPACT_ATOMS: atom_id res chain seq x y z
N MET A 1 -16.26 -3.44 -11.46
CA MET A 1 -14.79 -3.59 -11.41
C MET A 1 -14.07 -2.26 -11.25
N ASP A 2 -14.60 -1.16 -11.80
CA ASP A 2 -14.03 0.20 -11.68
C ASP A 2 -13.67 0.65 -10.26
N PHE A 3 -14.44 0.25 -9.24
CA PHE A 3 -14.13 0.59 -7.85
C PHE A 3 -12.79 -0.03 -7.41
N PHE A 4 -12.58 -1.31 -7.69
CA PHE A 4 -11.38 -2.07 -7.33
C PHE A 4 -10.14 -1.63 -8.12
N ASP A 5 -10.31 -1.28 -9.39
CA ASP A 5 -9.25 -0.70 -10.20
C ASP A 5 -8.85 0.70 -9.73
N LYS A 6 -9.82 1.53 -9.32
CA LYS A 6 -9.53 2.84 -8.74
C LYS A 6 -8.84 2.70 -7.37
N LEU A 7 -9.28 1.76 -6.55
CA LEU A 7 -8.68 1.49 -5.23
C LEU A 7 -7.24 1.02 -5.35
N SER A 8 -6.95 0.07 -6.25
CA SER A 8 -5.58 -0.43 -6.46
C SER A 8 -4.64 0.67 -6.97
N ARG A 9 -5.10 1.54 -7.87
CA ARG A 9 -4.34 2.71 -8.34
C ARG A 9 -4.10 3.74 -7.23
N GLN A 10 -5.09 3.97 -6.38
CA GLN A 10 -4.97 4.89 -5.23
C GLN A 10 -3.99 4.35 -4.19
N LEU A 11 -4.05 3.06 -3.85
CA LEU A 11 -3.11 2.41 -2.94
C LEU A 11 -1.67 2.48 -3.47
N LEU A 12 -1.47 2.21 -4.76
CA LEU A 12 -0.15 2.26 -5.39
C LEU A 12 0.41 3.70 -5.40
N LYS A 13 -0.44 4.70 -5.69
CA LYS A 13 -0.06 6.12 -5.63
C LYS A 13 0.31 6.54 -4.21
N ASN A 14 -0.46 6.11 -3.20
CA ASN A 14 -0.17 6.43 -1.80
C ASN A 14 1.15 5.80 -1.34
N ASN A 15 1.42 4.55 -1.72
CA ASN A 15 2.70 3.91 -1.42
C ASN A 15 3.87 4.70 -2.04
N ALA A 16 3.80 5.00 -3.35
CA ALA A 16 4.86 5.75 -4.02
C ALA A 16 5.13 7.13 -3.39
N VAL A 17 4.07 7.83 -2.95
CA VAL A 17 4.19 9.11 -2.24
C VAL A 17 4.81 8.92 -0.85
N SER A 18 4.39 7.89 -0.10
CA SER A 18 4.98 7.59 1.22
C SER A 18 6.45 7.20 1.11
N ASP A 19 6.82 6.40 0.11
CA ASP A 19 8.22 5.97 -0.11
C ASP A 19 9.09 7.17 -0.48
N LYS A 20 8.58 8.06 -1.35
CA LYS A 20 9.29 9.30 -1.69
C LYS A 20 9.49 10.21 -0.48
N ARG A 21 8.47 10.36 0.39
CA ARG A 21 8.59 11.15 1.62
C ARG A 21 9.55 10.53 2.61
N LEU A 22 9.50 9.21 2.77
CA LEU A 22 10.39 8.47 3.66
C LEU A 22 11.85 8.61 3.22
N ARG A 23 12.13 8.49 1.92
CA ARG A 23 13.48 8.72 1.38
C ARG A 23 13.96 10.16 1.61
N ALA A 24 13.10 11.14 1.37
CA ALA A 24 13.42 12.54 1.62
C ALA A 24 13.74 12.83 3.10
N LEU A 25 13.01 12.21 4.04
CA LEU A 25 13.30 12.32 5.48
C LEU A 25 14.62 11.65 5.86
N VAL A 26 14.90 10.48 5.30
CA VAL A 26 16.17 9.76 5.53
C VAL A 26 17.36 10.56 4.99
N GLU A 27 17.19 11.27 3.86
CA GLU A 27 18.22 12.12 3.27
C GLU A 27 18.44 13.46 4.01
N MET A 28 17.53 13.86 4.91
CA MET A 28 17.59 15.17 5.58
C MET A 28 18.28 15.17 6.95
N GLU A 29 18.69 14.03 7.52
CA GLU A 29 19.58 13.89 8.70
C GLU A 29 19.43 14.95 9.83
N GLU A 30 18.20 15.39 10.13
CA GLU A 30 17.91 16.15 11.35
C GLU A 30 17.41 15.16 12.40
N GLU A 31 18.30 14.79 13.33
CA GLU A 31 17.98 14.05 14.56
C GLU A 31 17.05 14.90 15.45
N ASP A 32 15.77 14.95 15.07
CA ASP A 32 14.70 15.49 15.89
C ASP A 32 13.71 14.37 16.22
N GLU A 33 13.27 14.32 17.47
CA GLU A 33 12.41 13.25 18.00
C GLU A 33 11.07 13.19 17.23
N GLU A 34 10.62 14.34 16.73
CA GLU A 34 9.44 14.52 15.87
C GLU A 34 9.62 13.85 14.48
N SER A 35 10.85 13.85 13.95
CA SER A 35 11.20 13.19 12.67
C SER A 35 11.14 11.67 12.78
N ALA A 36 11.51 11.11 13.93
CA ALA A 36 11.46 9.67 14.20
C ALA A 36 10.01 9.15 14.30
N GLU A 37 9.13 9.90 14.97
CA GLU A 37 7.70 9.56 15.05
C GLU A 37 7.04 9.64 13.66
N LEU A 38 7.39 10.65 12.86
CA LEU A 38 6.88 10.80 11.49
C LEU A 38 7.37 9.66 10.58
N PHE A 39 8.64 9.24 10.71
CA PHE A 39 9.20 8.09 10.00
C PHE A 39 8.47 6.80 10.37
N TYR A 40 8.27 6.54 11.68
CA TYR A 40 7.55 5.37 12.16
C TYR A 40 6.12 5.31 11.62
N ASN A 41 5.39 6.43 11.67
CA ASN A 41 4.04 6.54 11.14
C ASN A 41 3.98 6.32 9.62
N LEU A 42 4.96 6.83 8.86
CA LEU A 42 5.06 6.59 7.43
C LEU A 42 5.36 5.13 7.10
N ALA A 43 6.27 4.50 7.84
CA ALA A 43 6.61 3.09 7.68
C ALA A 43 5.40 2.17 7.97
N LEU A 44 4.64 2.46 9.04
CA LEU A 44 3.39 1.75 9.35
C LEU A 44 2.36 1.90 8.24
N ARG A 45 2.13 3.13 7.75
CA ARG A 45 1.17 3.38 6.66
C ARG A 45 1.56 2.68 5.37
N ARG A 46 2.86 2.66 5.05
CA ARG A 46 3.38 1.92 3.90
C ARG A 46 3.10 0.42 4.03
N SER A 47 3.48 -0.17 5.17
CA SER A 47 3.26 -1.60 5.44
C SER A 47 1.78 -1.99 5.33
N ALA A 48 0.89 -1.20 5.93
CA ALA A 48 -0.55 -1.41 5.83
C ALA A 48 -1.07 -1.30 4.38
N SER A 49 -0.56 -0.33 3.62
CA SER A 49 -0.95 -0.14 2.22
C SER A 49 -0.49 -1.31 1.33
N ASP A 50 0.72 -1.82 1.56
CA ASP A 50 1.24 -3.00 0.86
C ASP A 50 0.44 -4.26 1.18
N MET A 51 0.14 -4.49 2.46
CA MET A 51 -0.70 -5.60 2.89
C MET A 51 -2.08 -5.53 2.23
N ALA A 52 -2.73 -4.36 2.25
CA ALA A 52 -4.03 -4.17 1.63
C ALA A 52 -4.00 -4.41 0.11
N TYR A 53 -2.94 -3.96 -0.57
CA TYR A 53 -2.78 -4.18 -2.01
C TYR A 53 -2.61 -5.66 -2.36
N HIS A 54 -1.80 -6.40 -1.60
CA HIS A 54 -1.60 -7.83 -1.80
C HIS A 54 -2.87 -8.63 -1.50
N GLU A 55 -3.58 -8.31 -0.42
CA GLU A 55 -4.83 -8.98 -0.07
C GLU A 55 -5.92 -8.70 -1.12
N HIS A 56 -6.00 -7.48 -1.63
CA HIS A 56 -6.90 -7.14 -2.73
C HIS A 56 -6.63 -8.01 -3.98
N LYS A 57 -5.35 -8.17 -4.36
CA LYS A 57 -4.98 -9.05 -5.48
C LYS A 57 -5.36 -10.50 -5.23
N ARG A 58 -5.08 -11.00 -4.03
CA ARG A 58 -5.42 -12.38 -3.63
C ARG A 58 -6.94 -12.60 -3.67
N ALA A 59 -7.72 -11.71 -3.07
CA ALA A 59 -9.18 -11.79 -3.07
C ALA A 59 -9.76 -11.74 -4.49
N THR A 60 -9.21 -10.86 -5.35
CA THR A 60 -9.60 -10.76 -6.76
C THR A 60 -9.30 -12.06 -7.50
N HIS A 61 -8.11 -12.62 -7.31
CA HIS A 61 -7.74 -13.91 -7.92
C HIS A 61 -8.65 -15.06 -7.45
N LEU A 62 -8.92 -15.15 -6.15
CA LEU A 62 -9.82 -16.15 -5.58
C LEU A 62 -11.25 -16.01 -6.11
N MET A 63 -11.75 -14.79 -6.27
CA MET A 63 -13.06 -14.52 -6.88
C MET A 63 -13.11 -15.05 -8.32
N TYR A 64 -12.12 -14.74 -9.15
CA TYR A 64 -12.08 -15.27 -10.51
C TYR A 64 -11.99 -16.80 -10.51
N LYS A 65 -11.10 -17.37 -9.69
CA LYS A 65 -10.93 -18.82 -9.57
C LYS A 65 -12.25 -19.50 -9.18
N SER A 66 -12.92 -19.03 -8.13
CA SER A 66 -14.18 -19.62 -7.68
C SER A 66 -15.29 -19.50 -8.72
N THR A 67 -15.35 -18.39 -9.46
CA THR A 67 -16.31 -18.25 -10.56
C THR A 67 -16.06 -19.28 -11.66
N PHE A 68 -14.81 -19.50 -12.08
CA PHE A 68 -14.52 -20.52 -13.09
C PHE A 68 -14.79 -21.94 -12.57
N GLU A 69 -14.40 -22.25 -11.33
CA GLU A 69 -14.68 -23.54 -10.70
C GLU A 69 -16.19 -23.82 -10.56
N SER A 70 -17.03 -22.79 -10.46
CA SER A 70 -18.49 -22.96 -10.38
C SER A 70 -19.16 -23.38 -11.70
N PHE A 71 -18.46 -23.27 -12.84
CA PHE A 71 -18.97 -23.67 -14.16
C PHE A 71 -18.48 -25.05 -14.62
N THR A 72 -17.61 -25.70 -13.85
CA THR A 72 -17.12 -27.08 -14.05
C THR A 72 -17.76 -28.03 -13.05
#